data_AF-A0A934MNS9-F1
#
_entry.id   AF-A0A934MNS9-F1
#
_cell.length_a   1.000
_cell.length_b   1.000
_cell.length_c   1.000
_cell.angle_alpha   90.00
_cell.angle_beta   90.00
_cell.angle_gamma   90.00
#
_symmetry.space_group_name_H-M   'P 1'
#
loop_
_entity.id
_entity.type
_entity.pdbx_description
1 polymer ?
#
loop_
_entity_poly.entity_id
_entity_poly.type
_entity_poly.pdbx_seq_one_letter_code
_entity_poly.pdbx_strand_id
1 'polypeptide(L)'
;MTAVAQTCYDVRESYRSPLVGLERRYADANAVSIMRRHCKLGVEHGRADTSPEPRWQIREEIQSLRALRDDLIAEWIEDVKKWIKIGTAKC
;
A
#
# COMPACT_ATOMS: atom_id res chain seq x y z
N MET A 1 2.45 31.06 -28.27
CA MET A 1 1.46 30.92 -27.18
C MET A 1 1.26 29.42 -26.95
N THR A 2 1.37 28.99 -25.68
CA THR A 2 1.04 27.67 -25.07
C THR A 2 1.63 26.43 -25.77
N ALA A 3 2.77 25.84 -25.38
CA ALA A 3 3.26 25.39 -24.07
C ALA A 3 2.48 24.19 -23.46
N VAL A 4 3.24 23.11 -23.21
CA VAL A 4 3.03 22.01 -22.25
C VAL A 4 2.08 20.88 -22.66
N ALA A 5 2.61 19.86 -23.34
CA ALA A 5 2.03 18.51 -23.31
C ALA A 5 3.08 17.40 -23.45
N GLN A 6 4.32 17.61 -22.96
CA GLN A 6 5.43 16.69 -23.18
C GLN A 6 6.12 16.21 -21.89
N THR A 7 5.43 16.20 -20.74
CA THR A 7 6.05 15.79 -19.46
C THR A 7 5.11 14.93 -18.64
N CYS A 8 4.69 13.77 -19.16
CA CYS A 8 4.00 12.77 -18.35
C CYS A 8 4.46 11.34 -18.60
N TYR A 9 5.20 11.05 -19.68
CA TYR A 9 5.58 9.68 -20.04
C TYR A 9 6.98 9.24 -19.58
N ASP A 10 7.83 10.15 -19.08
CA ASP A 10 9.23 9.85 -18.74
C ASP A 10 9.52 9.58 -17.25
N VAL A 11 8.50 9.49 -16.38
CA VAL A 11 8.73 9.18 -14.95
C VAL A 11 8.40 7.71 -14.62
N ARG A 12 7.80 6.95 -15.55
CA ARG A 12 7.34 5.59 -15.28
C ARG A 12 8.37 4.47 -15.50
N GLU A 13 9.59 4.82 -15.91
CA GLU A 13 10.63 3.83 -16.26
C GLU A 13 11.79 3.75 -15.24
N SER A 14 11.73 4.54 -14.15
CA SER A 14 12.74 4.51 -13.07
C SER A 14 12.40 3.57 -11.91
N TYR A 15 11.20 2.97 -11.89
CA TYR A 15 10.80 1.99 -10.87
C TYR A 15 10.86 0.54 -11.34
N ARG A 16 11.60 0.28 -12.43
CA ARG A 16 11.82 -1.08 -12.92
C ARG A 16 12.94 -1.78 -12.14
N SER A 17 12.76 -1.98 -10.83
CA SER A 17 13.38 -3.00 -9.94
C SER A 17 13.03 -2.69 -8.47
N PRO A 18 12.76 -3.65 -7.55
CA PRO A 18 12.99 -5.09 -7.59
C PRO A 18 11.73 -5.91 -7.21
N LEU A 19 10.61 -5.73 -7.93
CA LEU A 19 9.41 -6.56 -7.67
C LEU A 19 9.61 -8.04 -8.09
N VAL A 20 10.70 -8.37 -8.77
CA VAL A 20 11.08 -9.73 -9.20
C VAL A 20 11.38 -10.68 -8.01
N GLY A 21 11.48 -10.16 -6.78
CA GLY A 21 11.59 -10.98 -5.56
C GLY A 21 10.29 -11.18 -4.77
N LEU A 22 9.17 -10.53 -5.16
CA LEU A 22 7.89 -10.59 -4.44
C LEU A 22 7.15 -11.92 -4.61
N GLU A 23 7.57 -12.76 -5.55
CA GLU A 23 6.93 -14.06 -5.79
C GLU A 23 7.15 -15.08 -4.66
N ARG A 24 8.12 -14.88 -3.75
CA ARG A 24 8.56 -15.97 -2.87
C ARG A 24 7.97 -16.01 -1.47
N ARG A 25 7.21 -15.01 -1.04
CA ARG A 25 6.44 -15.06 0.21
C ARG A 25 5.13 -14.38 -0.07
N TYR A 26 4.10 -15.20 -0.33
CA TYR A 26 2.71 -14.81 -0.30
C TYR A 26 2.53 -13.59 0.61
N ALA A 27 2.07 -12.51 0.00
CA ALA A 27 1.47 -11.40 0.70
C ALA A 27 0.74 -11.95 1.93
N ASP A 28 1.18 -11.53 3.11
CA ASP A 28 0.59 -11.93 4.38
C ASP A 28 -0.94 -11.92 4.19
N ALA A 29 -1.60 -13.05 4.45
CA ALA A 29 -3.03 -13.18 4.18
C ALA A 29 -3.82 -12.03 4.83
N ASN A 30 -3.27 -11.49 5.93
CA ASN A 30 -3.72 -10.27 6.59
C ASN A 30 -3.58 -9.03 5.71
N ALA A 31 -2.42 -8.76 5.11
CA ALA A 31 -2.20 -7.63 4.21
C ALA A 31 -3.13 -7.67 2.98
N VAL A 32 -3.33 -8.85 2.38
CA VAL A 32 -4.29 -9.01 1.27
C VAL A 32 -5.72 -8.76 1.72
N SER A 33 -6.11 -9.28 2.89
CA SER A 33 -7.43 -9.07 3.49
C SER A 33 -7.70 -7.60 3.79
N ILE A 34 -6.74 -6.91 4.40
CA ILE A 34 -6.77 -5.46 4.70
C ILE A 34 -6.97 -4.67 3.42
N MET A 35 -6.20 -4.97 2.37
CA MET A 35 -6.33 -4.26 1.09
C MET A 35 -7.67 -4.50 0.41
N ARG A 36 -8.18 -5.74 0.41
CA ARG A 36 -9.51 -6.04 -0.13
C ARG A 36 -10.61 -5.28 0.61
N ARG A 37 -10.53 -5.25 1.95
CA ARG A 37 -11.49 -4.53 2.80
C ARG A 37 -11.43 -3.02 2.57
N HIS A 38 -10.23 -2.46 2.50
CA HIS A 38 -10.02 -1.04 2.20
C HIS A 38 -10.64 -0.63 0.87
N CYS A 39 -10.41 -1.41 -0.19
CA CYS A 39 -10.97 -1.13 -1.51
C CYS A 39 -12.50 -1.23 -1.52
N LYS A 40 -13.08 -2.23 -0.85
CA LYS A 40 -14.53 -2.40 -0.73
C LYS A 40 -15.18 -1.19 -0.05
N LEU A 41 -14.62 -0.78 1.09
CA LEU A 41 -15.09 0.40 1.83
C LEU A 41 -14.94 1.70 1.04
N GLY A 42 -13.87 1.84 0.25
CA GLY A 42 -13.70 2.99 -0.65
C GLY A 42 -14.84 3.12 -1.67
N VAL A 43 -15.32 2.00 -2.21
CA VAL A 43 -16.48 1.96 -3.10
C VAL A 43 -17.77 2.32 -2.35
N GLU A 44 -17.99 1.76 -1.16
CA GLU A 44 -19.17 2.05 -0.33
C GLU A 44 -19.23 3.51 0.13
N HIS A 45 -18.09 4.12 0.47
CA HIS A 45 -18.01 5.54 0.81
C HIS A 45 -18.38 6.45 -0.37
N GLY A 46 -17.94 6.09 -1.59
CA GLY A 46 -18.15 6.86 -2.82
C GLY A 46 -19.56 6.75 -3.40
N ARG A 47 -20.40 5.85 -2.87
CA ARG A 47 -21.80 5.70 -3.27
C ARG A 47 -22.64 6.91 -2.84
N ALA A 48 -23.49 7.39 -3.76
CA ALA A 48 -24.33 8.57 -3.58
C ALA A 48 -25.49 8.33 -2.59
N ASP A 49 -25.94 7.09 -2.46
CA ASP A 49 -27.03 6.64 -1.59
C ASP A 49 -26.58 6.32 -0.15
N THR A 50 -25.27 6.31 0.13
CA THR A 50 -24.75 6.11 1.49
C THR A 50 -25.14 7.31 2.36
N SER A 51 -25.90 7.06 3.43
CA SER A 51 -26.29 8.10 4.39
C SER A 51 -25.08 8.62 5.21
N PRO A 52 -25.17 9.80 5.84
CA PRO A 52 -24.06 10.43 6.55
C PRO A 52 -23.43 9.58 7.66
N GLU A 53 -24.24 8.98 8.55
CA GLU A 53 -23.75 8.13 9.64
C GLU A 53 -22.94 6.91 9.16
N PRO A 54 -23.43 6.05 8.24
CA PRO A 54 -22.61 4.99 7.65
C PRO A 54 -21.36 5.50 6.95
N ARG A 55 -21.43 6.65 6.27
CA ARG A 55 -20.25 7.25 5.60
C ARG A 55 -19.17 7.64 6.61
N TRP A 56 -19.54 8.11 7.80
CA TRP A 56 -18.61 8.40 8.89
C TRP A 56 -17.95 7.11 9.41
N GLN A 57 -18.74 6.07 9.68
CA GLN A 57 -18.21 4.77 10.14
C GLN A 57 -17.22 4.16 9.13
N ILE A 58 -17.56 4.22 7.83
CA ILE A 58 -16.68 3.77 6.75
C ILE A 58 -15.36 4.55 6.73
N ARG A 59 -15.40 5.87 6.99
CA ARG A 59 -14.18 6.69 7.05
C ARG A 59 -13.26 6.29 8.20
N GLU A 60 -13.81 6.10 9.40
CA GLU A 60 -13.04 5.64 10.56
C GLU A 60 -12.40 4.27 10.29
N GLU A 61 -13.17 3.34 9.72
CA GLU A 61 -12.66 2.02 9.38
C GLU A 61 -11.55 2.07 8.31
N ILE A 62 -11.71 2.92 7.29
CA ILE A 62 -10.67 3.18 6.30
C ILE A 62 -9.38 3.71 6.95
N GLN A 63 -9.49 4.59 7.95
CA GLN A 63 -8.33 5.11 8.67
C GLN A 63 -7.66 4.04 9.52
N SER A 64 -8.43 3.21 10.25
CA SER A 64 -7.88 2.10 11.03
C SER A 64 -7.14 1.09 10.14
N LEU A 65 -7.68 0.79 8.95
CA LEU A 65 -7.02 -0.10 7.99
C LEU A 65 -5.72 0.48 7.43
N ARG A 66 -5.63 1.80 7.27
CA ARG A 66 -4.38 2.47 6.86
C ARG A 66 -3.32 2.37 7.95
N ALA A 67 -3.69 2.63 9.20
CA ALA A 67 -2.77 2.50 10.33
C ALA A 67 -2.22 1.07 10.43
N LEU A 68 -3.10 0.06 10.38
CA LEU A 68 -2.69 -1.35 10.43
C LEU A 68 -1.75 -1.75 9.29
N ARG A 69 -2.00 -1.24 8.07
CA ARG A 69 -1.09 -1.44 6.94
C ARG A 69 0.28 -0.81 7.21
N ASP A 70 0.30 0.40 7.74
CA ASP A 70 1.55 1.14 7.98
C ASP A 70 2.39 0.46 9.08
N ASP A 71 1.75 -0.11 10.11
CA ASP A 71 2.40 -0.92 11.14
C ASP A 71 3.04 -2.18 10.54
N LEU A 72 2.31 -2.92 9.70
CA LEU A 72 2.83 -4.12 9.02
C LEU A 72 4.02 -3.78 8.10
N ILE A 73 3.98 -2.65 7.40
CA ILE A 73 5.09 -2.18 6.57
C ILE A 73 6.30 -1.85 7.45
N ALA A 74 6.10 -1.19 8.58
CA ALA A 74 7.18 -0.84 9.50
C ALA A 74 7.86 -2.10 10.07
N GLU A 75 7.07 -3.10 10.50
CA GLU A 75 7.56 -4.40 10.97
C GLU A 75 8.41 -5.08 9.87
N TRP A 76 7.89 -5.15 8.66
CA TRP A 76 8.59 -5.75 7.53
C TRP A 76 9.93 -5.05 7.22
N ILE A 77 9.96 -3.71 7.28
CA ILE A 77 11.19 -2.93 7.07
C ILE A 77 12.25 -3.28 8.14
N GLU A 78 11.85 -3.39 9.40
CA GLU A 78 12.77 -3.77 10.49
C GLU A 78 13.30 -5.20 10.33
N ASP A 79 12.45 -6.13 9.92
CA ASP A 79 12.86 -7.49 9.58
C ASP A 79 13.90 -7.49 8.46
N VAL A 80 13.64 -6.79 7.35
CA VAL A 80 14.58 -6.68 6.23
C VAL A 80 15.92 -6.11 6.69
N LYS A 81 15.93 -5.06 7.51
CA LYS A 81 17.17 -4.48 8.09
C LYS A 81 17.94 -5.51 8.92
N LYS A 82 17.24 -6.31 9.73
CA LYS A 82 17.86 -7.38 10.54
C LYS A 82 18.51 -8.45 9.66
N TRP A 83 17.83 -8.88 8.60
CA TRP A 83 18.37 -9.85 7.64
C TRP A 83 19.63 -9.33 6.94
N ILE A 84 19.64 -8.05 6.53
CA ILE A 84 20.82 -7.42 5.92
C ILE A 84 22.01 -7.43 6.89
N LYS A 85 21.80 -7.01 8.14
CA LYS A 85 22.87 -7.00 9.18
C LYS A 85 23.46 -8.39 9.42
N ILE A 86 22.64 -9.44 9.44
CA ILE A 86 23.10 -10.83 9.61
C ILE A 86 23.89 -11.31 8.39
N GLY A 87 23.48 -10.91 7.18
CA GLY A 87 24.18 -11.26 5.93
C GLY A 87 25.53 -10.57 5.80
N THR A 88 25.66 -9.32 6.24
CA THR A 88 26.91 -8.55 6.18
C THR A 88 27.92 -8.95 7.25
N ALA A 89 27.50 -9.61 8.34
CA ALA A 89 28.40 -10.08 9.40
C ALA A 89 29.14 -11.40 9.06
N LYS A 90 28.89 -11.98 7.88
CA LYS A 90 29.51 -13.24 7.42
C LYS A 90 30.51 -13.07 6.26
N CYS A 91 30.91 -11.83 5.95
CA CYS A 91 31.99 -11.53 5.01
C CYS A 91 33.24 -11.07 5.75
#